data_AF-A0A949SPQ7-F1
#
_entry.id   AF-A0A949SPQ7-F1
#
_cell.length_a   1.000
_cell.length_b   1.000
_cell.length_c   1.000
_cell.angle_alpha   90.00
_cell.angle_beta   90.00
_cell.angle_gamma   90.00
#
_symmetry.space_group_name_H-M   'P 1'
#
loop_
_entity.id
_entity.type
_entity.pdbx_description
1 polymer ?
#
loop_
_entity_poly.entity_id
_entity_poly.type
_entity_poly.pdbx_seq_one_letter_code
_entity_poly.pdbx_strand_id
1 'polypeptide(L)' 'MNQEVLDNLQLAERWKLIGTQTAIAKRFQRLRALPKSNPRHLKAFKIGNQARYRLLDIMEYEDRNAQRSRRTIGSNQASR' A
#
# COMPACT_ATOMS: atom_id res chain seq x y z
N MET A 1 -4.33 -23.55 -0.28
CA MET A 1 -3.53 -22.34 -0.58
C MET A 1 -3.46 -21.50 0.69
N ASN A 2 -2.29 -21.44 1.34
CA ASN A 2 -2.09 -20.63 2.53
C ASN A 2 -2.26 -19.15 2.16
N GLN A 3 -3.29 -18.49 2.69
CA GLN A 3 -3.47 -17.06 2.52
C GLN A 3 -2.40 -16.37 3.36
N GLU A 4 -1.30 -15.94 2.72
CA GLU A 4 -0.25 -15.21 3.41
C GLU A 4 -0.78 -13.84 3.84
N VAL A 5 -0.71 -13.59 5.14
CA VAL A 5 -1.22 -12.38 5.79
C VAL A 5 -0.06 -11.68 6.49
N LEU A 6 0.16 -10.42 6.13
CA LEU A 6 1.24 -9.59 6.65
C LEU A 6 0.70 -8.60 7.69
N ASP A 7 1.48 -8.28 8.71
CA ASP A 7 1.24 -7.10 9.56
C ASP A 7 1.99 -5.86 9.04
N ASN A 8 1.90 -4.77 9.81
CA ASN A 8 2.56 -3.50 9.50
C ASN A 8 4.09 -3.63 9.40
N LEU A 9 4.74 -4.47 10.22
CA LEU A 9 6.20 -4.58 10.20
C LEU A 9 6.65 -5.38 8.98
N GLN A 10 6.01 -6.52 8.73
CA GLN A 10 6.33 -7.35 7.58
C GLN A 10 6.04 -6.64 6.25
N LEU A 11 4.93 -5.89 6.17
CA LEU A 11 4.63 -5.08 4.99
C LEU A 11 5.63 -3.93 4.81
N ALA A 12 6.06 -3.30 5.90
CA ALA A 12 7.07 -2.24 5.83
C ALA A 12 8.42 -2.76 5.34
N GLU A 13 8.84 -3.94 5.81
CA GLU A 13 10.04 -4.62 5.34
C GLU A 13 9.96 -4.94 3.85
N ARG A 14 8.84 -5.54 3.39
CA ARG A 14 8.60 -5.81 1.96
C ARG A 14 8.74 -4.55 1.10
N TRP A 15 8.18 -3.43 1.56
CA TRP A 15 8.25 -2.15 0.86
C TRP A 15 9.53 -1.37 1.13
N LYS A 16 10.50 -1.96 1.84
CA LYS A 16 11.78 -1.34 2.23
C LYS A 16 11.58 0.03 2.87
N LEU A 17 10.56 0.17 3.72
CA LEU A 17 10.26 1.42 4.40
C LEU A 17 11.20 1.60 5.58
N ILE A 18 11.87 2.75 5.61
CA ILE A 18 12.75 3.15 6.69
C ILE A 18 12.01 4.14 7.60
N GLY A 19 12.09 3.93 8.90
CA GLY A 19 11.53 4.84 9.90
C GLY A 19 11.18 4.15 11.22
N THR A 20 10.73 4.94 12.20
CA THR A 20 10.25 4.40 13.47
C THR A 20 8.94 3.63 13.28
N GLN A 21 8.65 2.67 14.15
CA GLN A 21 7.41 1.90 14.11
C GLN A 21 6.17 2.81 14.11
N THR A 22 6.20 3.89 14.90
CA THR A 22 5.13 4.89 14.95
C THR A 22 4.93 5.62 13.62
N ALA A 23 6.02 5.98 12.92
CA ALA A 23 5.94 6.63 11.62
C ALA A 23 5.35 5.70 10.55
N ILE A 24 5.76 4.43 10.56
CA ILE A 24 5.23 3.38 9.67
C ILE A 24 3.73 3.17 9.94
N ALA A 25 3.34 3.03 11.21
CA ALA A 25 1.95 2.85 11.60
C ALA A 25 1.07 4.03 11.15
N LYS A 26 1.54 5.28 11.36
CA LYS A 26 0.85 6.49 10.89
C LYS A 26 0.73 6.52 9.36
N ARG A 27 1.78 6.12 8.64
CA ARG A 27 1.76 6.03 7.17
C ARG A 27 0.67 5.07 6.69
N PHE A 28 0.61 3.87 7.24
CA PHE A 28 -0.41 2.88 6.87
C PHE A 28 -1.81 3.26 7.35
N GLN A 29 -1.94 3.93 8.50
CA GLN A 29 -3.22 4.50 8.91
C GLN A 29 -3.74 5.51 7.87
N ARG A 30 -2.88 6.41 7.37
CA ARG A 30 -3.26 7.37 6.33
C ARG A 30 -3.71 6.66 5.05
N LEU A 31 -2.99 5.64 4.59
CA LEU A 31 -3.36 4.89 3.38
C LEU A 31 -4.71 4.16 3.54
N ARG A 32 -4.98 3.60 4.72
CA ARG A 32 -6.26 2.94 5.04
C ARG A 32 -7.43 3.92 5.19
N ALA A 33 -7.15 5.15 5.60
CA ALA A 33 -8.15 6.20 5.78
C ALA A 33 -8.59 6.86 4.46
N LEU A 34 -7.88 6.60 3.35
CA LEU A 34 -8.28 7.11 2.04
C LEU A 34 -9.63 6.49 1.61
N PRO A 35 -10.47 7.22 0.84
CA PRO A 35 -11.68 6.65 0.25
C PRO A 35 -11.37 5.41 -0.59
N LYS A 36 -12.26 4.42 -0.62
CA LYS A 36 -12.07 3.17 -1.39
C LYS A 36 -11.87 3.40 -2.90
N SER A 37 -12.41 4.49 -3.43
CA SER A 37 -12.22 4.93 -4.82
C SER A 37 -10.81 5.49 -5.10
N ASN A 38 -10.06 5.85 -4.04
CA ASN A 38 -8.71 6.34 -4.20
C ASN A 38 -7.77 5.16 -4.52
N PRO A 39 -6.98 5.24 -5.61
CA PRO A 39 -6.08 4.15 -6.00
C PRO A 39 -4.94 3.90 -4.99
N ARG A 40 -4.68 4.85 -4.08
CA ARG A 40 -3.75 4.68 -2.96
C ARG A 40 -4.43 4.13 -1.70
N HIS A 41 -5.71 3.76 -1.76
CA HIS A 41 -6.36 3.10 -0.63
C HIS A 41 -5.74 1.71 -0.42
N LEU A 42 -5.11 1.54 0.74
CA LEU A 42 -4.57 0.25 1.16
C LEU A 42 -5.65 -0.51 1.92
N LYS A 43 -6.07 -1.64 1.37
CA LYS A 43 -7.07 -2.50 1.99
C LYS A 43 -6.43 -3.31 3.12
N ALA A 44 -7.12 -3.36 4.25
CA ALA A 44 -6.71 -4.11 5.42
C ALA A 44 -7.93 -4.65 6.14
N PHE A 45 -7.71 -5.69 6.94
CA PHE A 45 -8.69 -6.22 7.88
C PHE A 45 -8.11 -6.26 9.29
N LYS A 46 -8.97 -6.39 10.29
CA LYS A 46 -8.53 -6.48 11.69
C LYS A 46 -8.47 -7.93 12.13
N ILE A 47 -7.39 -8.29 12.81
CA ILE A 47 -7.31 -9.49 13.65
C ILE A 47 -7.00 -8.99 15.06
N GLY A 48 -7.96 -9.10 15.98
CA GLY A 48 -7.89 -8.42 17.27
C GLY A 48 -7.72 -6.90 17.08
N ASN A 49 -6.70 -6.32 17.71
CA ASN A 49 -6.39 -4.89 17.60
C ASN A 49 -5.35 -4.56 16.51
N GLN A 50 -4.90 -5.54 15.73
CA GLN A 50 -3.86 -5.34 14.72
C GLN A 50 -4.46 -5.26 13.31
N ALA A 51 -3.94 -4.35 12.50
CA ALA A 51 -4.22 -4.30 11.07
C ALA A 51 -3.39 -5.37 10.35
N ARG A 52 -4.06 -6.14 9.49
CA ARG A 52 -3.49 -7.23 8.71
C ARG A 52 -3.84 -7.05 7.23
N TYR A 53 -2.94 -7.50 6.37
CA TYR A 53 -2.98 -7.27 4.93
C TYR A 53 -2.85 -8.60 4.21
N ARG A 54 -3.79 -8.91 3.31
CA ARG A 54 -3.68 -10.09 2.46
C ARG A 54 -2.67 -9.81 1.36
N LEU A 55 -1.85 -10.79 1.02
CA LEU A 55 -0.88 -10.65 -0.07
C LEU A 55 -1.53 -10.22 -1.39
N LEU A 56 -2.71 -10.75 -1.72
CA LEU A 56 -3.49 -10.36 -2.90
C LEU A 56 -3.84 -8.86 -2.92
N ASP A 57 -4.32 -8.32 -1.79
CA ASP A 57 -4.68 -6.90 -1.68
C ASP A 57 -3.43 -6.00 -1.78
N ILE A 58 -2.27 -6.48 -1.28
CA ILE A 58 -0.98 -5.77 -1.40
C ILE A 58 -0.52 -5.74 -2.85
N MET A 59 -0.57 -6.88 -3.56
CA MET A 59 -0.17 -6.94 -4.97
C MET A 59 -1.06 -6.06 -5.85
N GLU A 60 -2.37 -6.05 -5.61
CA GLU A 60 -3.30 -5.14 -6.32
C GLU A 60 -2.98 -3.67 -6.03
N TYR A 61 -2.63 -3.33 -4.78
CA TYR A 61 -2.17 -1.99 -4.44
C TYR A 61 -0.86 -1.63 -5.17
N GLU A 62 0.13 -2.52 -5.16
CA GLU A 62 1.43 -2.33 -5.83
C GLU A 62 1.25 -2.08 -7.34
N ASP A 63 0.43 -2.89 -8.01
CA ASP A 63 0.16 -2.75 -9.45
C ASP A 63 -0.52 -1.41 -9.78
N ARG A 64 -1.58 -1.04 -9.03
CA ARG A 64 -2.27 0.26 -9.21
C ARG A 64 -1.31 1.45 -9.05
N ASN A 65 -0.35 1.37 -8.13
CA ASN A 65 0.64 2.43 -7.92
C ASN A 65 1.76 2.42 -8.97
N ALA A 66 2.18 1.24 -9.46
CA ALA A 66 3.16 1.11 -10.53
C ALA A 66 2.64 1.64 -11.88
N GLN A 67 1.37 1.38 -12.19
CA GLN A 67 0.72 1.90 -13.41
C GLN A 67 0.58 3.42 -13.38
N ARG A 68 0.29 4.02 -12.22
CA ARG A 68 0.27 5.48 -12.06
C ARG A 68 1.63 6.11 -12.32
N SER A 69 2.70 5.52 -11.80
CA SER A 69 4.07 6.00 -12.04
C SER A 69 4.39 6.02 -13.55
N ARG A 70 4.02 4.97 -14.28
CA ARG A 70 4.18 4.89 -15.74
C ARG A 70 3.35 5.94 -16.48
N ARG A 71 2.10 6.19 -16.07
CA ARG A 71 1.22 7.17 -16.71
C ARG A 71 1.70 8.62 -16.52
N THR A 72 2.26 8.96 -15.36
CA THR A 72 2.85 10.30 -15.12
C THR A 72 4.10 10.57 -15.95
N ILE A 73 4.88 9.53 -16.31
CA ILE A 73 6.07 9.68 -17.15
C ILE A 73 5.67 9.84 -18.64
N GLY A 74 4.64 9.12 -19.09
CA GLY A 74 4.16 9.19 -20.47
C GLY A 74 3.45 10.50 -20.87
N SER A 75 2.91 11.25 -19.91
CA SER A 75 2.20 12.51 -20.19
C SER A 75 3.09 13.76 -20.25
N ASN A 76 4.41 13.62 -20.10
CA ASN A 76 5.36 14.75 -20.16
C ASN A 76 6.09 14.88 -21.52
N GLN A 77 5.73 14.08 -22.53
CA GLN A 77 6.33 14.16 -23.88
C GLN A 77 5.39 14.70 -24.99
N ALA A 78 4.13 15.03 -24.69
CA ALA A 78 3.18 15.52 -25.69
C ALA A 78 2.95 17.05 -25.65
N SER A 79 3.96 17.81 -25.23
CA SER A 79 3.91 19.29 -25.26
C SER A 79 5.31 19.86 -25.54
N ARG A 80 5.83 19.60 -26.75
CA ARG A 80 6.84 20.43 -27.41
C ARG A 80 6.55 20.45 -28.90
#